data_AF-A0A3A4ZU36-F1
#
_entry.id   AF-A0A3A4ZU36-F1
#
_cell.length_a   1.000
_cell.length_b   1.000
_cell.length_c   1.000
_cell.angle_alpha   90.00
_cell.angle_beta   90.00
_cell.angle_gamma   90.00
#
_symmetry.space_group_name_H-M   'P 1'
#
loop_
_entity.id
_entity.type
_entity.pdbx_description
1 polymer ?
#
loop_
_entity_poly.entity_id
_entity_poly.type
_entity_poly.pdbx_seq_one_letter_code
_entity_poly.pdbx_strand_id
1 'polypeptide(L)' 'MKRKITISLEEDLVRLSRRRALEENRPLSALIQDAIMQYLDNKVQEQDKRLEAYRTFCERPIRISREDFKTLLKESSWI' A
#
# COMPACT_ATOMS: atom_id res chain seq x y z
N MET A 1 -23.87 7.85 11.26
CA MET A 1 -24.79 8.16 10.13
C MET A 1 -24.37 7.37 8.90
N LYS A 2 -25.30 6.79 8.13
CA LYS A 2 -24.98 6.04 6.90
C LYS A 2 -25.23 6.91 5.67
N ARG A 3 -24.30 6.92 4.71
CA ARG A 3 -24.44 7.59 3.41
C ARG A 3 -24.51 6.52 2.32
N LYS A 4 -25.44 6.68 1.36
CA LYS A 4 -25.54 5.79 0.20
C LYS A 4 -24.58 6.27 -0.88
N ILE A 5 -23.78 5.35 -1.42
CA ILE A 5 -22.84 5.62 -2.51
C ILE A 5 -23.23 4.67 -3.65
N THR A 6 -23.29 5.21 -4.86
CA THR A 6 -23.46 4.41 -6.09
C THR A 6 -22.10 4.33 -6.78
N ILE A 7 -21.65 3.13 -7.10
CA ILE A 7 -20.37 2.88 -7.76
C ILE A 7 -20.58 1.97 -8.97
N SER A 8 -19.83 2.24 -10.03
CA SER A 8 -19.73 1.34 -11.18
C SER A 8 -18.56 0.39 -10.95
N LEU A 9 -18.82 -0.92 -11.07
CA LEU A 9 -17.82 -1.97 -10.95
C LEU A 9 -17.89 -2.85 -12.19
N GLU A 10 -16.77 -3.44 -12.56
CA GLU A 10 -16.74 -4.45 -13.62
C GLU A 10 -17.59 -5.66 -13.26
N GLU A 11 -18.29 -6.22 -14.24
CA GLU A 11 -19.22 -7.34 -14.05
C GLU A 11 -18.52 -8.56 -13.43
N ASP A 12 -17.29 -8.87 -13.88
CA ASP A 12 -16.52 -9.97 -13.34
C ASP A 12 -16.19 -9.79 -11.86
N LEU A 13 -15.88 -8.57 -11.45
CA LEU A 13 -15.62 -8.25 -10.05
C LEU A 13 -16.89 -8.38 -9.21
N VAL A 14 -18.05 -7.97 -9.73
CA VAL A 14 -19.34 -8.15 -9.06
C VAL A 14 -19.64 -9.64 -8.87
N ARG A 15 -19.41 -10.46 -9.91
CA ARG A 15 -19.63 -11.90 -9.87
C ARG A 15 -18.76 -12.58 -8.81
N LEU A 16 -17.46 -12.27 -8.80
CA LEU A 16 -16.51 -12.79 -7.81
C LEU A 16 -16.89 -12.37 -6.38
N SER A 17 -17.25 -11.10 -6.20
CA SER A 17 -17.61 -10.56 -4.89
C SER A 17 -18.90 -11.18 -4.35
N ARG A 18 -19.90 -11.43 -5.20
CA ARG A 18 -21.14 -12.13 -4.81
C ARG A 18 -20.86 -13.55 -4.38
N ARG A 19 -20.06 -14.29 -5.15
CA ARG A 19 -19.68 -15.67 -4.81
C ARG A 19 -19.00 -15.72 -3.44
N ARG A 20 -18.02 -14.85 -3.21
CA ARG A 20 -17.32 -14.77 -1.93
C ARG A 20 -18.25 -14.38 -0.77
N ALA A 21 -19.17 -13.44 -0.99
CA ALA A 21 -20.16 -13.06 0.01
C ALA A 21 -21.08 -14.23 0.41
N LEU A 22 -21.45 -15.08 -0.55
CA LEU A 22 -22.21 -16.31 -0.29
C LEU A 22 -21.39 -17.35 0.49
N GLU A 23 -20.13 -17.57 0.08
CA GLU A 23 -19.21 -18.49 0.78
C GLU A 23 -18.98 -18.06 2.25
N GLU A 24 -18.91 -16.75 2.51
CA GLU A 24 -18.75 -16.17 3.84
C GLU A 24 -20.09 -15.94 4.59
N ASN A 25 -21.23 -16.35 4.02
CA ASN A 25 -22.58 -16.13 4.55
C ASN A 25 -22.84 -14.69 5.04
N ARG A 26 -22.42 -13.70 4.27
CA ARG A 26 -22.54 -12.27 4.61
C ARG A 26 -23.09 -11.44 3.46
N PRO A 27 -23.67 -10.26 3.72
CA PRO A 27 -24.11 -9.36 2.67
C PRO A 27 -22.94 -8.84 1.81
N LEU A 28 -23.16 -8.74 0.48
CA LEU A 28 -22.19 -8.15 -0.45
C LEU A 28 -21.78 -6.73 -0.05
N SER A 29 -22.73 -5.92 0.43
CA SER A 29 -22.47 -4.56 0.89
C SER A 29 -21.47 -4.52 2.06
N ALA A 30 -21.58 -5.47 2.99
CA ALA A 30 -20.65 -5.58 4.10
C ALA A 30 -19.25 -5.96 3.58
N LEU A 31 -19.18 -6.94 2.66
CA LEU A 31 -17.90 -7.37 2.08
C LEU A 31 -17.19 -6.24 1.33
N ILE A 32 -17.93 -5.48 0.52
CA ILE A 32 -17.38 -4.31 -0.19
C ILE A 32 -16.92 -3.24 0.80
N GLN A 33 -17.69 -2.98 1.85
CA GLN A 33 -17.32 -1.99 2.87
C GLN A 33 -16.02 -2.37 3.58
N ASP A 34 -15.87 -3.64 3.99
CA ASP A 34 -14.63 -4.11 4.63
C ASP A 34 -13.42 -4.01 3.70
N ALA A 35 -13.60 -4.38 2.42
CA ALA A 35 -12.52 -4.30 1.44
C ALA A 35 -12.04 -2.85 1.24
N ILE A 36 -12.96 -1.89 1.19
CA ILE A 36 -12.62 -0.46 1.11
C ILE A 36 -11.87 -0.02 2.37
N MET A 37 -12.35 -0.40 3.56
CA MET A 37 -11.69 -0.05 4.82
C MET A 37 -10.27 -0.63 4.89
N GLN A 38 -10.08 -1.89 4.54
CA GLN A 38 -8.76 -2.54 4.52
C GLN A 38 -7.82 -1.89 3.51
N TYR A 39 -8.31 -1.53 2.32
CA TYR A 39 -7.49 -0.84 1.33
C TYR A 39 -7.02 0.53 1.81
N LEU A 40 -7.92 1.29 2.43
CA LEU A 40 -7.60 2.61 2.98
C LEU A 40 -6.63 2.50 4.16
N ASP A 41 -6.83 1.56 5.06
CA ASP A 41 -5.94 1.33 6.22
C ASP A 41 -4.53 0.91 5.77
N ASN A 42 -4.42 -0.05 4.84
CA ASN A 42 -3.14 -0.47 4.28
C ASN A 42 -2.40 0.67 3.59
N LYS A 43 -3.12 1.55 2.87
CA LYS A 43 -2.50 2.75 2.27
C LYS A 43 -1.93 3.71 3.30
N VAL A 44 -2.64 3.92 4.41
CA VAL A 44 -2.14 4.76 5.51
C VAL A 44 -0.88 4.14 6.10
N GLN A 45 -0.89 2.84 6.39
CA GLN A 45 0.30 2.14 6.92
C GLN A 45 1.48 2.17 5.95
N GLU A 46 1.27 2.03 4.64
CA GLU A 46 2.35 2.15 3.66
C GLU A 46 2.96 3.55 3.63
N GLN A 47 2.13 4.59 3.76
CA GLN A 47 2.61 5.96 3.78
C GLN A 47 3.49 6.24 5.00
N ASP A 48 3.06 5.77 6.18
CA ASP A 48 3.82 5.92 7.42
C ASP A 48 5.15 5.16 7.37
N LYS A 49 5.14 3.92 6.86
CA LYS A 49 6.37 3.13 6.64
C LYS A 49 7.34 3.82 5.67
N ARG A 50 6.83 4.43 4.61
CA ARG A 50 7.67 5.20 3.66
C ARG A 50 8.27 6.44 4.32
N LEU A 51 7.50 7.14 5.13
CA LEU A 51 7.99 8.32 5.86
C LEU A 51 9.07 7.93 6.88
N GLU A 52 8.87 6.82 7.60
CA GLU A 52 9.86 6.30 8.56
C GLU A 52 11.14 5.82 7.86
N ALA A 53 11.03 5.13 6.72
CA ALA A 53 12.17 4.75 5.90
C ALA A 53 12.94 5.99 5.39
N TYR A 54 12.22 7.01 4.93
CA TYR A 54 12.82 8.28 4.50
C TYR A 54 13.56 8.97 5.65
N ARG A 55 12.94 9.10 6.83
CA ARG A 55 13.60 9.65 8.02
C ARG A 55 14.84 8.85 8.40
N THR A 56 14.74 7.53 8.42
CA THR A 56 15.87 6.66 8.75
C THR A 56 17.03 6.84 7.77
N PHE A 57 16.74 6.99 6.49
CA PHE A 57 17.75 7.18 5.45
C PHE A 57 18.38 8.59 5.47
N CYS A 58 17.56 9.63 5.62
CA CYS A 58 18.01 11.02 5.51
C CYS A 58 18.49 11.64 6.82
N GLU A 59 17.94 11.23 7.97
CA GLU A 59 18.23 11.85 9.27
C GLU A 59 19.32 11.10 10.05
N ARG A 60 19.62 9.84 9.71
CA ARG A 60 20.78 9.14 10.26
C ARG A 60 22.01 9.48 9.43
N PRO A 61 23.13 9.91 10.04
CA PRO A 61 24.38 10.04 9.31
C PRO A 61 24.74 8.68 8.73
N ILE A 62 24.75 8.59 7.40
CA ILE A 62 25.11 7.36 6.71
C ILE A 62 26.55 7.04 7.11
N ARG A 63 26.74 5.94 7.85
CA ARG A 63 28.07 5.47 8.27
C ARG A 63 28.73 4.77 7.10
N ILE A 64 29.08 5.54 6.08
CA ILE A 64 29.86 5.06 4.95
C ILE A 64 31.33 5.18 5.34
N SER A 65 32.08 4.08 5.25
CA SER A 65 33.53 4.15 5.39
C SER A 65 34.12 4.92 4.21
N ARG A 66 35.35 5.43 4.35
CA ARG A 66 35.99 6.19 3.27
C ARG A 66 36.23 5.30 2.05
N GLU A 67 36.44 4.00 2.27
CA GLU A 67 36.60 2.97 1.25
C GLU A 67 35.29 2.71 0.50
N ASP A 68 34.18 2.54 1.22
CA ASP A 68 32.85 2.33 0.61
C ASP A 68 32.40 3.54 -0.21
N PHE A 69 32.69 4.76 0.28
CA PHE A 69 32.37 6.00 -0.42
C PHE A 69 33.14 6.12 -1.74
N LYS A 70 34.43 5.74 -1.76
CA LYS A 70 35.24 5.72 -2.98
C LYS A 70 34.75 4.68 -3.98
N THR A 71 34.23 3.56 -3.51
CA THR A 71 33.67 2.51 -4.38
C THR A 71 32.37 2.98 -5.05
N LEU A 72 31.45 3.60 -4.29
CA LEU A 72 30.21 4.17 -4.83
C LEU A 72 30.47 5.26 -5.89
N LEU A 73 31.46 6.12 -5.67
CA LEU A 73 31.85 7.15 -6.63
C LEU A 73 32.46 6.58 -7.92
N LYS A 74 33.11 5.40 -7.86
CA LYS A 74 33.63 4.71 -9.06
C LYS A 74 32.52 4.04 -9.86
N GLU A 75 31.46 3.58 -9.20
CA GLU A 75 30.30 2.96 -9.86
C GLU A 75 29.43 4.00 -10.59
N SER A 76 29.50 5.26 -10.15
CA SER A 76 28.74 6.39 -10.73
C SER A 76 29.34 6.94 -12.03
N SER A 77 30.49 6.43 -12.49
CA SER A 77 31.14 6.89 -13.73
C SER A 77 30.63 6.19 -15.00
N TRP A 78 29.42 5.63 -14.97
CA TRP A 78 28.71 5.11 -16.14
C TRP A 78 27.64 6.09 -16.64
N ILE A 79 28.03 7.36 -16.80
CA ILE A 79 27.34 8.36 -17.65
C ILE A 79 28.39 9.03 -18.52
#